data_AF-A0A7V2KVP5-F1
#
_entry.id   AF-A0A7V2KVP5-F1
#
_cell.length_a   1.000
_cell.length_b   1.000
_cell.length_c   1.000
_cell.angle_alpha   90.00
_cell.angle_beta   90.00
_cell.angle_gamma   90.00
#
_symmetry.space_group_name_H-M   'P 1'
#
loop_
_entity.id
_entity.type
_entity.pdbx_description
1 polymer ?
#
loop_
_entity_poly.entity_id
_entity_poly.type
_entity_poly.pdbx_seq_one_letter_code
_entity_poly.pdbx_strand_id
1 'polypeptide(L)'
;MTSNAAIGRIGILWRGDTTKPPPPREENRLRGVFDALEALQIIGKPVVYSDEAADHVHKQLMGLDGVLVWVDPIVRGQDRSRLDAILLDVASKGVWVSAHPDIIMKMGTKEVLHRTRHLGWGTDTHLYHTPDELAEGLSRLLSSGPRVVKQHRGNGGNGTWKVELVRSASPANEAAVRVLHGLRGSVIEEMRLGDFVQRCLPYFDNSGCMIDQPFMERLGDGMVRCYLVQDRVAGFGFQFVKALVPPPPPEAGPEAAEVPPRLYYGPQKPEFQAIKSILESEWVPQMQRLLGIDTESLPAIWDADFLYGPKTATGEDTYMLCEVNIQAVYPFPEEALEPLAQAAMARMVAAKSARRR
;
A
#
# COMPACT_ATOMS: atom_id res chain seq x y z
N MET A 1 -36.07 -20.40 -20.04
CA MET A 1 -35.02 -19.64 -19.33
C MET A 1 -33.70 -20.31 -19.66
N THR A 2 -33.00 -19.81 -20.67
CA THR A 2 -31.64 -20.27 -20.99
C THR A 2 -30.73 -19.89 -19.84
N SER A 3 -30.22 -20.89 -19.13
CA SER A 3 -29.07 -20.71 -18.24
C SER A 3 -27.93 -20.11 -19.09
N ASN A 4 -27.68 -18.82 -18.95
CA ASN A 4 -26.48 -18.23 -19.54
C ASN A 4 -25.28 -18.87 -18.83
N ALA A 5 -24.42 -19.54 -19.61
CA ALA A 5 -23.23 -20.19 -19.08
C ALA A 5 -22.29 -19.13 -18.47
N ALA A 6 -21.75 -19.42 -17.29
CA ALA A 6 -20.83 -18.51 -16.62
C ALA A 6 -19.58 -18.25 -17.47
N ILE A 7 -19.14 -16.99 -17.52
CA ILE A 7 -17.99 -16.55 -18.32
C ILE A 7 -16.68 -17.12 -17.75
N GLY A 8 -16.60 -17.21 -16.41
CA GLY A 8 -15.49 -17.83 -15.70
C GLY A 8 -15.70 -17.87 -14.19
N ARG A 9 -14.68 -18.36 -13.49
CA ARG A 9 -14.67 -18.52 -12.03
C ARG A 9 -13.47 -17.79 -11.43
N ILE A 10 -13.74 -16.86 -10.52
CA ILE A 10 -12.70 -16.07 -9.83
C ILE A 10 -12.74 -16.38 -8.34
N GLY A 11 -11.59 -16.73 -7.77
CA GLY A 11 -11.41 -16.86 -6.33
C GLY A 11 -11.33 -15.49 -5.68
N ILE A 12 -11.99 -15.29 -4.55
CA ILE A 12 -11.83 -14.13 -3.69
C ILE A 12 -11.11 -14.63 -2.45
N LEU A 13 -9.83 -14.28 -2.31
CA LEU A 13 -8.91 -14.86 -1.35
C LEU A 13 -8.64 -13.91 -0.19
N TRP A 14 -8.79 -14.38 1.05
CA TRP A 14 -8.39 -13.67 2.26
C TRP A 14 -7.83 -14.62 3.32
N ARG A 15 -7.06 -14.09 4.29
CA ARG A 15 -6.55 -14.88 5.40
C ARG A 15 -7.66 -15.14 6.43
N GLY A 16 -7.76 -16.36 6.93
CA GLY A 16 -8.78 -16.73 7.93
C GLY A 16 -8.60 -18.12 8.52
N ASP A 17 -9.54 -18.50 9.39
CA ASP A 17 -9.58 -19.83 10.03
C ASP A 17 -10.15 -20.87 9.05
N THR A 18 -9.27 -21.74 8.54
CA THR A 18 -9.63 -22.77 7.54
C THR A 18 -10.30 -24.00 8.14
N THR A 19 -10.44 -24.07 9.46
CA THR A 19 -11.22 -25.13 10.13
C THR A 19 -12.73 -24.88 10.10
N LYS A 20 -13.13 -23.66 9.73
CA LYS A 20 -14.52 -23.22 9.64
C LYS A 20 -14.90 -22.98 8.17
N PRO A 21 -16.18 -23.16 7.82
CA PRO A 21 -16.65 -22.71 6.52
C PRO A 21 -16.44 -21.19 6.38
N PRO A 22 -16.20 -20.69 5.15
CA PRO A 22 -16.18 -19.25 4.92
C PRO A 22 -17.52 -18.63 5.35
N PRO A 23 -17.52 -17.38 5.84
CA PRO A 23 -18.75 -16.69 6.17
C PRO A 23 -19.70 -16.65 4.96
N PRO A 24 -21.03 -16.70 5.19
CA PRO A 24 -22.01 -16.46 4.14
C PRO A 24 -21.71 -15.17 3.40
N ARG A 25 -22.08 -15.11 2.12
CA ARG A 25 -21.80 -13.95 1.26
C ARG A 25 -22.35 -12.66 1.87
N GLU A 26 -23.52 -12.73 2.49
CA GLU A 26 -24.24 -11.61 3.08
C GLU A 26 -23.49 -10.98 4.26
N GLU A 27 -22.71 -11.80 4.97
CA GLU A 27 -21.90 -11.43 6.15
C GLU A 27 -20.43 -11.18 5.80
N ASN A 28 -20.04 -11.40 4.55
CA ASN A 28 -18.67 -11.23 4.10
C ASN A 28 -18.37 -9.74 3.82
N ARG A 29 -17.28 -9.20 4.39
CA ARG A 29 -16.83 -7.83 4.14
C ARG A 29 -16.59 -7.53 2.64
N LEU A 30 -16.31 -8.56 1.84
CA LEU A 30 -16.10 -8.46 0.39
C LEU A 30 -17.37 -8.73 -0.43
N ARG A 31 -18.57 -8.70 0.19
CA ARG A 31 -19.86 -8.91 -0.48
C ARG A 31 -20.00 -8.10 -1.76
N GLY A 32 -19.69 -6.81 -1.73
CA GLY A 32 -19.77 -5.95 -2.92
C GLY A 32 -18.95 -6.47 -4.11
N VAL A 33 -17.81 -7.12 -3.85
CA VAL A 33 -16.98 -7.75 -4.89
C VAL A 33 -17.66 -8.98 -5.47
N PHE A 34 -18.27 -9.82 -4.63
CA PHE A 34 -19.08 -10.95 -5.12
C PHE A 34 -20.25 -10.46 -5.98
N ASP A 35 -20.96 -9.42 -5.52
CA ASP A 35 -22.10 -8.80 -6.20
C ASP A 35 -21.69 -8.23 -7.58
N ALA A 36 -20.56 -7.52 -7.64
CA ALA A 36 -20.07 -6.96 -8.89
C ALA A 36 -19.60 -8.02 -9.90
N LEU A 37 -18.98 -9.12 -9.44
CA LEU A 37 -18.63 -10.24 -10.31
C LEU A 37 -19.87 -10.99 -10.85
N GLU A 38 -20.88 -11.20 -10.00
CA GLU A 38 -22.11 -11.86 -10.42
C GLU A 38 -22.89 -11.04 -11.45
N ALA A 39 -22.90 -9.71 -11.31
CA ALA A 39 -23.49 -8.80 -12.30
C ALA A 39 -22.86 -8.98 -13.70
N LEU A 40 -21.61 -9.45 -13.78
CA LEU A 40 -20.89 -9.78 -15.02
C LEU A 40 -20.90 -11.29 -15.34
N GLN A 41 -21.79 -12.08 -14.72
CA GLN A 41 -21.91 -13.53 -14.94
C GLN A 41 -20.63 -14.32 -14.62
N ILE A 42 -19.81 -13.80 -13.70
CA ILE A 42 -18.63 -14.48 -13.16
C ILE A 42 -19.00 -15.10 -11.82
N ILE A 43 -18.61 -16.36 -11.63
CA ILE A 43 -18.83 -17.04 -10.37
C ILE A 43 -17.68 -16.69 -9.41
N GLY A 44 -17.96 -15.84 -8.42
CA GLY A 44 -17.07 -15.60 -7.28
C GLY A 44 -17.01 -16.81 -6.35
N LYS A 45 -15.81 -17.27 -6.00
CA LYS A 45 -15.58 -18.39 -5.07
C LYS A 45 -14.82 -17.92 -3.84
N PRO A 46 -15.32 -18.15 -2.61
CA PRO A 46 -14.55 -17.84 -1.41
C PRO A 46 -13.30 -18.74 -1.32
N VAL A 47 -12.16 -18.14 -1.00
CA VAL A 47 -10.90 -18.84 -0.76
C VAL A 47 -10.33 -18.34 0.56
N VAL A 48 -10.33 -19.20 1.59
CA VAL A 48 -9.76 -18.85 2.90
C VAL A 48 -8.36 -19.42 2.97
N TYR A 49 -7.38 -18.55 3.23
CA TYR A 49 -5.97 -18.92 3.31
C TYR A 49 -5.48 -18.96 4.77
N SER A 50 -4.76 -20.04 5.07
CA SER A 50 -3.86 -20.20 6.21
C SER A 50 -2.61 -20.92 5.69
N ASP A 51 -1.49 -20.78 6.40
CA ASP A 51 -0.25 -21.43 5.98
C ASP A 51 -0.36 -22.96 6.11
N GLU A 52 -1.22 -23.44 7.01
CA GLU A 52 -1.53 -24.85 7.23
C GLU A 52 -2.39 -25.43 6.09
N ALA A 53 -3.20 -24.60 5.42
CA ALA A 53 -4.06 -25.01 4.31
C ALA A 53 -3.44 -24.73 2.93
N ALA A 54 -2.15 -24.41 2.86
CA ALA A 54 -1.44 -24.02 1.64
C ALA A 54 -1.71 -24.97 0.44
N ASP A 55 -1.55 -26.28 0.62
CA ASP A 55 -1.76 -27.27 -0.45
C ASP A 55 -3.22 -27.33 -0.92
N HIS A 56 -4.17 -27.19 0.01
CA HIS A 56 -5.60 -27.16 -0.31
C HIS A 56 -5.95 -25.92 -1.12
N VAL A 57 -5.45 -24.75 -0.70
CA VAL A 57 -5.65 -23.48 -1.40
C VAL A 57 -5.04 -23.53 -2.79
N HIS A 58 -3.81 -24.04 -2.92
CA HIS A 58 -3.17 -24.24 -4.22
C HIS A 58 -4.05 -25.07 -5.17
N LYS A 59 -4.50 -26.24 -4.72
CA LYS A 59 -5.39 -27.12 -5.50
C LYS A 59 -6.70 -26.42 -5.87
N GLN A 60 -7.28 -25.65 -4.95
CA GLN A 60 -8.50 -24.88 -5.21
C GLN A 60 -8.25 -23.84 -6.31
N LEU A 61 -7.18 -23.05 -6.22
CA LEU A 61 -6.83 -22.00 -7.17
C LEU A 61 -6.52 -22.54 -8.57
N MET A 62 -5.85 -23.69 -8.68
CA MET A 62 -5.62 -24.39 -9.96
C MET A 62 -6.91 -24.75 -10.70
N GLY A 63 -8.02 -24.88 -9.98
CA GLY A 63 -9.34 -25.14 -10.54
C GLY A 63 -10.07 -23.89 -11.06
N LEU A 64 -9.51 -22.68 -10.93
CA LEU A 64 -10.16 -21.41 -11.25
C LEU A 64 -9.59 -20.78 -12.53
N ASP A 65 -10.22 -19.70 -12.98
CA ASP A 65 -9.75 -18.90 -14.12
C ASP A 65 -8.99 -17.64 -13.66
N GLY A 66 -9.21 -17.21 -12.41
CA GLY A 66 -8.46 -16.12 -11.78
C GLY A 66 -8.64 -16.05 -10.25
N VAL A 67 -7.91 -15.16 -9.59
CA VAL A 67 -7.99 -14.91 -8.15
C VAL A 67 -7.76 -13.43 -7.82
N LEU A 68 -8.67 -12.86 -7.02
CA LEU A 68 -8.55 -11.58 -6.33
C LEU A 68 -8.00 -11.80 -4.92
N VAL A 69 -6.92 -11.10 -4.54
CA VAL A 69 -6.15 -11.38 -3.31
C VAL A 69 -6.22 -10.24 -2.30
N TRP A 70 -6.84 -10.50 -1.14
CA TRP A 70 -6.86 -9.63 0.04
C TRP A 70 -6.16 -10.28 1.25
N VAL A 71 -4.83 -10.31 1.20
CA VAL A 71 -3.98 -10.75 2.32
C VAL A 71 -2.89 -9.70 2.55
N ASP A 72 -2.82 -9.19 3.79
CA ASP A 72 -1.82 -8.21 4.20
C ASP A 72 -0.39 -8.79 4.07
N PRO A 73 0.62 -7.96 3.81
CA PRO A 73 2.00 -8.40 3.65
C PRO A 73 2.57 -9.08 4.90
N ILE A 74 2.19 -8.58 6.08
CA ILE A 74 2.62 -9.09 7.39
C ILE A 74 1.42 -9.09 8.35
N VAL A 75 1.16 -10.22 8.98
CA VAL A 75 0.13 -10.37 10.04
C VAL A 75 0.72 -11.15 11.20
N ARG A 76 0.76 -10.54 12.40
CA ARG A 76 1.25 -11.19 13.64
C ARG A 76 2.63 -11.84 13.48
N GLY A 77 3.53 -11.19 12.74
CA GLY A 77 4.89 -11.68 12.48
C GLY A 77 5.03 -12.73 11.37
N GLN A 78 3.91 -13.20 10.78
CA GLN A 78 3.94 -14.07 9.60
C GLN A 78 3.94 -13.22 8.33
N ASP A 79 4.81 -13.56 7.39
CA ASP A 79 4.87 -12.94 6.08
C ASP A 79 3.95 -13.64 5.06
N ARG A 80 4.12 -13.28 3.79
CA ARG A 80 3.39 -13.84 2.66
C ARG A 80 4.20 -14.83 1.82
N SER A 81 5.40 -15.21 2.23
CA SER A 81 6.32 -15.99 1.40
C SER A 81 5.71 -17.30 0.88
N ARG A 82 4.94 -18.01 1.72
CA ARG A 82 4.20 -19.23 1.31
C ARG A 82 3.07 -18.94 0.33
N LEU A 83 2.27 -17.90 0.59
CA LEU A 83 1.18 -17.50 -0.30
C LEU A 83 1.71 -17.05 -1.66
N ASP A 84 2.77 -16.24 -1.67
CA ASP A 84 3.36 -15.69 -2.89
C ASP A 84 3.93 -16.82 -3.77
N ALA A 85 4.52 -17.85 -3.17
CA ALA A 85 4.94 -19.04 -3.91
C ALA A 85 3.77 -19.76 -4.61
N ILE A 86 2.62 -19.90 -3.91
CA ILE A 86 1.40 -20.47 -4.50
C ILE A 86 0.89 -19.59 -5.65
N LEU A 87 0.81 -18.28 -5.43
CA LEU A 87 0.30 -17.32 -6.42
C LEU A 87 1.18 -17.29 -7.68
N LEU A 88 2.51 -17.35 -7.53
CA LEU A 88 3.45 -17.47 -8.64
C LEU A 88 3.25 -18.76 -9.42
N ASP A 89 3.10 -19.90 -8.74
CA ASP A 89 2.90 -21.18 -9.43
C ASP A 89 1.59 -21.19 -10.21
N VAL A 90 0.45 -20.81 -9.61
CA VAL A 90 -0.84 -20.82 -10.32
C VAL A 90 -0.87 -19.81 -11.48
N ALA A 91 -0.19 -18.66 -11.33
CA ALA A 91 -0.01 -17.71 -12.41
C ALA A 91 0.77 -18.32 -13.58
N SER A 92 1.85 -19.06 -13.30
CA SER A 92 2.63 -19.77 -14.32
C SER A 92 1.81 -20.84 -15.07
N LYS A 93 0.72 -21.34 -14.48
CA LYS A 93 -0.22 -22.28 -15.09
C LYS A 93 -1.44 -21.61 -15.75
N GLY A 94 -1.42 -20.28 -15.86
CA GLY A 94 -2.42 -19.49 -16.59
C GLY A 94 -3.65 -19.09 -15.77
N VAL A 95 -3.61 -19.19 -14.43
CA VAL A 95 -4.62 -18.55 -13.55
C VAL A 95 -4.27 -17.07 -13.43
N TRP A 96 -5.21 -16.16 -13.72
CA TRP A 96 -4.95 -14.74 -13.52
C TRP A 96 -4.86 -14.38 -12.03
N VAL A 97 -3.84 -13.63 -11.61
CA VAL A 97 -3.67 -13.16 -10.23
C VAL A 97 -3.80 -11.63 -10.17
N SER A 98 -4.71 -11.13 -9.36
CA SER A 98 -5.06 -9.70 -9.30
C SER A 98 -3.95 -8.78 -8.82
N ALA A 99 -3.06 -9.30 -7.98
CA ALA A 99 -1.91 -8.61 -7.43
C ALA A 99 -0.73 -9.58 -7.51
N HIS A 100 -0.12 -9.66 -8.69
CA HIS A 100 0.95 -10.63 -8.97
C HIS A 100 2.18 -10.34 -8.08
N PRO A 101 2.80 -11.36 -7.42
CA PRO A 101 3.94 -11.15 -6.53
C PRO A 101 5.11 -10.37 -7.17
N ASP A 102 5.43 -10.62 -8.44
CA ASP A 102 6.49 -9.84 -9.13
C ASP A 102 6.18 -8.35 -9.26
N ILE A 103 4.90 -7.99 -9.42
CA ILE A 103 4.47 -6.59 -9.52
C ILE A 103 4.46 -5.93 -8.14
N ILE A 104 4.06 -6.68 -7.12
CA ILE A 104 4.20 -6.29 -5.73
C ILE A 104 5.66 -5.92 -5.42
N MET A 105 6.62 -6.74 -5.86
CA MET A 105 8.05 -6.46 -5.63
C MET A 105 8.53 -5.20 -6.35
N LYS A 106 7.94 -4.87 -7.50
CA LYS A 106 8.32 -3.67 -8.26
C LYS A 106 7.80 -2.37 -7.66
N MET A 107 6.57 -2.35 -7.16
CA MET A 107 5.89 -1.09 -6.79
C MET A 107 5.20 -1.08 -5.42
N GLY A 108 5.20 -2.19 -4.68
CA GLY A 108 4.45 -2.35 -3.42
C GLY A 108 5.30 -2.27 -2.15
N THR A 109 6.60 -2.04 -2.29
CA THR A 109 7.54 -1.83 -1.18
C THR A 109 7.83 -0.34 -1.03
N LYS A 110 8.34 0.10 0.13
CA LYS A 110 8.69 1.52 0.35
C LYS A 110 9.82 2.01 -0.56
N GLU A 111 10.58 1.10 -1.17
CA GLU A 111 11.59 1.43 -2.17
C GLU A 111 10.99 2.10 -3.43
N VAL A 112 9.70 1.87 -3.73
CA VAL A 112 9.02 2.55 -4.85
C VAL A 112 9.09 4.09 -4.72
N LEU A 113 9.11 4.60 -3.49
CA LEU A 113 9.21 6.04 -3.19
C LEU A 113 10.57 6.57 -3.62
N HIS A 114 11.65 5.82 -3.35
CA HIS A 114 12.99 6.17 -3.81
C HIS A 114 13.11 6.01 -5.33
N ARG A 115 12.66 4.88 -5.89
CA ARG A 115 12.79 4.61 -7.34
C ARG A 115 12.06 5.66 -8.18
N THR A 116 10.90 6.13 -7.72
CA THR A 116 10.05 7.11 -8.42
C THR A 116 10.27 8.56 -7.96
N ARG A 117 11.32 8.84 -7.16
CA ARG A 117 11.57 10.18 -6.55
C ARG A 117 11.77 11.33 -7.55
N HIS A 118 12.05 11.02 -8.80
CA HIS A 118 12.26 11.99 -9.88
C HIS A 118 10.96 12.35 -10.62
N LEU A 119 9.85 11.67 -10.32
CA LEU A 119 8.53 11.99 -10.89
C LEU A 119 7.92 13.19 -10.16
N GLY A 120 6.85 13.76 -10.71
CA GLY A 120 6.26 15.00 -10.16
C GLY A 120 5.69 14.89 -8.74
N TRP A 121 5.42 13.68 -8.24
CA TRP A 121 5.05 13.42 -6.83
C TRP A 121 6.25 13.21 -5.90
N GLY A 122 7.46 13.18 -6.47
CA GLY A 122 8.67 12.76 -5.82
C GLY A 122 9.24 13.82 -4.91
N THR A 123 10.07 13.39 -3.96
CA THR A 123 10.76 14.26 -3.01
C THR A 123 12.17 13.77 -2.79
N ASP A 124 12.97 14.55 -2.06
CA ASP A 124 14.34 14.22 -1.67
C ASP A 124 14.40 12.93 -0.83
N THR A 125 14.27 11.79 -1.51
CA THR A 125 14.11 10.46 -0.91
C THR A 125 15.42 9.71 -1.05
N HIS A 126 15.92 9.15 0.04
CA HIS A 126 17.11 8.30 0.04
C HIS A 126 16.77 6.86 0.43
N LEU A 127 17.68 5.95 0.07
CA LEU A 127 17.60 4.52 0.32
C LEU A 127 18.89 4.08 1.01
N TYR A 128 18.74 3.23 2.02
CA TYR A 128 19.82 2.70 2.84
C TYR A 128 19.70 1.18 2.88
N HIS A 129 20.76 0.50 2.48
CA HIS A 129 20.90 -0.95 2.52
C HIS A 129 21.60 -1.44 3.78
N THR A 130 22.28 -0.55 4.49
CA THR A 130 22.98 -0.89 5.74
C THR A 130 22.70 0.12 6.86
N PRO A 131 22.88 -0.30 8.13
CA PRO A 131 22.80 0.62 9.27
C PRO A 131 23.82 1.76 9.20
N ASP A 132 25.01 1.50 8.66
CA ASP A 132 26.07 2.51 8.50
C ASP A 132 25.68 3.56 7.47
N GLU A 133 25.11 3.14 6.33
CA GLU A 133 24.55 4.06 5.32
C GLU A 133 23.43 4.92 5.91
N LEU A 134 22.55 4.33 6.73
CA LEU A 134 21.49 5.07 7.42
C LEU A 134 22.07 6.11 8.38
N ALA A 135 23.07 5.74 9.19
CA ALA A 135 23.70 6.65 10.14
C ALA A 135 24.35 7.85 9.43
N GLU A 136 25.14 7.58 8.39
CA GLU A 136 25.82 8.61 7.60
C GLU A 136 24.81 9.51 6.87
N GLY A 137 23.90 8.90 6.11
CA GLY A 137 22.93 9.62 5.31
C GLY A 137 21.98 10.47 6.14
N LEU A 138 21.40 9.90 7.20
CA LEU A 138 20.45 10.60 8.05
C LEU A 138 21.11 11.76 8.81
N SER A 139 22.33 11.55 9.34
CA SER A 139 23.06 12.62 10.06
C SER A 139 23.28 13.87 9.20
N ARG A 140 23.60 13.68 7.91
CA ARG A 140 23.78 14.77 6.94
C ARG A 140 22.47 15.48 6.61
N LEU A 141 21.37 14.74 6.50
CA LEU A 141 20.08 15.29 6.06
C LEU A 141 19.32 15.98 7.19
N LEU A 142 19.52 15.56 8.44
CA LEU A 142 18.84 16.10 9.60
C LEU A 142 19.16 17.59 9.88
N SER A 143 20.27 18.12 9.35
CA SER A 143 20.55 19.57 9.41
C SER A 143 19.63 20.40 8.52
N SER A 144 18.99 19.79 7.52
CA SER A 144 18.04 20.46 6.62
C SER A 144 16.59 20.37 7.09
N GLY A 145 16.33 19.63 8.17
CA GLY A 145 15.01 19.51 8.80
C GLY A 145 14.65 18.08 9.18
N PRO A 146 13.46 17.89 9.77
CA PRO A 146 12.96 16.58 10.16
C PRO A 146 12.84 15.61 8.98
N ARG A 147 13.13 14.33 9.23
CA ARG A 147 13.03 13.24 8.24
C ARG A 147 12.06 12.17 8.71
N VAL A 148 11.39 11.51 7.77
CA VAL A 148 10.52 10.35 8.01
C VAL A 148 11.20 9.12 7.44
N VAL A 149 11.70 8.25 8.32
CA VAL A 149 12.39 7.01 7.98
C VAL A 149 11.38 5.86 7.97
N LYS A 150 11.39 5.00 6.95
CA LYS A 150 10.42 3.90 6.78
C LYS A 150 11.15 2.60 6.45
N GLN A 151 10.78 1.51 7.13
CA GLN A 151 11.22 0.16 6.76
C GLN A 151 10.64 -0.28 5.41
N HIS A 152 11.35 -1.15 4.69
CA HIS A 152 10.98 -1.63 3.34
C HIS A 152 9.57 -2.18 3.23
N ARG A 153 9.17 -3.01 4.21
CA ARG A 153 7.88 -3.69 4.28
C ARG A 153 7.27 -3.46 5.66
N GLY A 154 6.08 -2.90 5.71
CA GLY A 154 5.36 -2.66 6.96
C GLY A 154 3.96 -2.12 6.69
N ASN A 155 3.10 -2.18 7.70
CA ASN A 155 1.74 -1.66 7.65
C ASN A 155 1.42 -0.90 8.93
N GLY A 156 0.38 -0.04 8.89
CA GLY A 156 -0.18 0.59 10.08
C GLY A 156 0.78 1.46 10.89
N GLY A 157 1.77 2.09 10.23
CA GLY A 157 2.79 2.91 10.89
C GLY A 157 3.96 2.12 11.51
N ASN A 158 3.91 0.78 11.49
CA ASN A 158 5.02 -0.03 11.97
C ASN A 158 6.28 0.24 11.13
N GLY A 159 7.39 0.51 11.81
CA GLY A 159 8.68 0.89 11.21
C GLY A 159 8.66 2.20 10.41
N THR A 160 7.70 3.09 10.64
CA THR A 160 7.72 4.47 10.15
C THR A 160 8.06 5.41 11.32
N TRP A 161 9.12 6.19 11.21
CA TRP A 161 9.66 7.02 12.29
C TRP A 161 9.83 8.45 11.83
N LYS A 162 9.42 9.44 12.63
CA LYS A 162 9.88 10.82 12.48
C LYS A 162 11.17 10.97 13.27
N VAL A 163 12.19 11.58 12.68
CA VAL A 163 13.50 11.84 13.30
C VAL A 163 13.85 13.31 13.13
N GLU A 164 14.24 13.96 14.23
CA GLU A 164 14.55 15.39 14.30
C GLU A 164 15.88 15.60 15.01
N LEU A 165 16.75 16.45 14.47
CA LEU A 165 17.98 16.84 15.16
C LEU A 165 17.64 17.70 16.38
N VAL A 166 18.14 17.31 17.55
CA VAL A 166 18.11 18.13 18.76
C VAL A 166 19.44 18.85 18.93
N ARG A 167 20.55 18.13 18.79
CA ARG A 167 21.90 18.67 18.94
C ARG A 167 22.88 17.90 18.06
N SER A 168 23.66 18.61 17.25
CA SER A 168 24.75 18.02 16.49
C SER A 168 25.91 17.57 17.40
N ALA A 169 26.67 16.58 16.96
CA ALA A 169 27.90 16.13 17.60
C ALA A 169 28.87 15.57 16.56
N SER A 170 30.14 15.44 16.96
CA SER A 170 31.16 14.70 16.22
C SER A 170 31.80 13.69 17.18
N PRO A 171 31.75 12.38 16.89
CA PRO A 171 31.16 11.74 15.69
C PRO A 171 29.62 11.86 15.61
N ALA A 172 29.06 11.71 14.40
CA ALA A 172 27.64 11.97 14.10
C ALA A 172 26.66 11.08 14.89
N ASN A 173 27.08 9.86 15.24
CA ASN A 173 26.31 8.93 16.07
C ASN A 173 26.05 9.47 17.50
N GLU A 174 26.87 10.40 18.00
CA GLU A 174 26.69 11.07 19.29
C GLU A 174 25.71 12.26 19.23
N ALA A 175 25.17 12.58 18.04
CA ALA A 175 24.16 13.61 17.89
C ALA A 175 22.90 13.20 18.68
N ALA A 176 22.30 14.16 19.38
CA ALA A 176 21.02 13.95 20.04
C ALA A 176 19.91 14.13 19.01
N VAL A 177 19.02 13.15 18.92
CA VAL A 177 17.86 13.15 18.04
C VAL A 177 16.58 12.90 18.83
N ARG A 178 15.50 13.50 18.37
CA ARG A 178 14.15 13.24 18.83
C ARG A 178 13.47 12.32 17.83
N VAL A 179 12.90 11.22 18.31
CA VAL A 179 12.23 10.22 17.49
C VAL A 179 10.79 10.02 17.92
N LEU A 180 9.91 9.78 16.94
CA LEU A 180 8.51 9.40 17.18
C LEU A 180 8.14 8.25 16.25
N HIS A 181 7.72 7.12 16.82
CA HIS A 181 7.25 5.98 16.05
C HIS A 181 5.80 6.17 15.60
N GLY A 182 5.50 5.84 14.35
CA GLY A 182 4.16 5.93 13.79
C GLY A 182 3.17 4.87 14.33
N LEU A 183 3.61 3.97 15.21
CA LEU A 183 2.72 3.05 15.90
C LEU A 183 1.82 3.80 16.90
N ARG A 184 0.54 3.43 16.92
CA ARG A 184 -0.44 4.02 17.85
C ARG A 184 0.04 3.85 19.30
N GLY A 185 -0.01 4.93 20.07
CA GLY A 185 0.37 4.95 21.49
C GLY A 185 1.86 5.18 21.73
N SER A 186 2.66 5.36 20.68
CA SER A 186 4.07 5.72 20.82
C SER A 186 4.24 7.14 21.36
N VAL A 187 5.33 7.35 22.07
CA VAL A 187 5.70 8.65 22.65
C VAL A 187 6.96 9.18 21.97
N ILE A 188 7.20 10.47 22.18
CA ILE A 188 8.44 11.11 21.74
C ILE A 188 9.58 10.67 22.67
N GLU A 189 10.68 10.21 22.09
CA GLU A 189 11.92 9.88 22.80
C GLU A 189 13.06 10.77 22.32
N GLU A 190 13.94 11.19 23.22
CA GLU A 190 15.23 11.80 22.88
C GLU A 190 16.35 10.79 23.15
N MET A 191 17.22 10.58 22.17
CA MET A 191 18.29 9.59 22.25
C MET A 191 19.46 9.95 21.33
N ARG A 192 20.55 9.18 21.40
CA ARG A 192 21.66 9.31 20.45
C ARG A 192 21.24 8.76 19.09
N LEU A 193 21.72 9.37 18.01
CA LEU A 193 21.49 8.86 16.65
C LEU A 193 21.97 7.41 16.50
N GLY A 194 23.11 7.07 17.11
CA GLY A 194 23.61 5.69 17.13
C GLY A 194 22.63 4.69 17.76
N ASP A 195 21.97 5.07 18.87
CA ASP A 195 20.99 4.21 19.55
C ASP A 195 19.73 4.01 18.71
N PHE A 196 19.30 5.06 17.99
CA PHE A 196 18.21 4.94 17.03
C PHE A 196 18.56 3.98 15.88
N VAL A 197 19.75 4.10 15.30
CA VAL A 197 20.21 3.20 14.23
C VAL A 197 20.28 1.75 14.73
N GLN A 198 20.74 1.52 15.96
CA GLN A 198 20.72 0.19 16.58
C GLN A 198 19.29 -0.38 16.70
N ARG A 199 18.31 0.47 17.05
CA ARG A 199 16.89 0.08 17.08
C ARG A 199 16.33 -0.28 15.70
N CYS A 200 16.91 0.28 14.63
CA CYS A 200 16.54 0.00 13.26
C CYS A 200 17.17 -1.28 12.67
N LEU A 201 18.12 -1.94 13.36
CA LEU A 201 18.81 -3.14 12.84
C LEU A 201 17.86 -4.21 12.27
N PRO A 202 16.76 -4.58 12.95
CA PRO A 202 15.86 -5.62 12.43
C PRO A 202 15.20 -5.28 11.09
N TYR A 203 15.19 -4.00 10.68
CA TYR A 203 14.61 -3.58 9.39
C TYR A 203 15.53 -3.86 8.19
N PHE A 204 16.79 -4.23 8.43
CA PHE A 204 17.76 -4.62 7.40
C PHE A 204 17.86 -6.14 7.21
N ASP A 205 17.18 -6.93 8.05
CA ASP A 205 17.14 -8.38 7.92
C ASP A 205 16.41 -8.81 6.63
N ASN A 206 16.69 -10.01 6.12
CA ASN A 206 16.02 -10.63 4.95
C ASN A 206 16.03 -9.74 3.68
N SER A 207 17.17 -9.13 3.37
CA SER A 207 17.31 -8.15 2.27
C SER A 207 16.43 -6.90 2.45
N GLY A 208 16.08 -6.59 3.69
CA GLY A 208 15.41 -5.36 4.07
C GLY A 208 16.29 -4.15 3.80
N CYS A 209 15.63 -3.00 3.69
CA CYS A 209 16.24 -1.71 3.55
C CYS A 209 15.38 -0.68 4.26
N MET A 210 15.92 0.52 4.42
CA MET A 210 15.15 1.66 4.88
C MET A 210 15.20 2.77 3.85
N ILE A 211 14.12 3.51 3.74
CA ILE A 211 14.11 4.77 2.99
C ILE A 211 13.87 5.90 3.96
N ASP A 212 14.20 7.12 3.56
CA ASP A 212 13.71 8.30 4.25
C ASP A 212 13.25 9.40 3.27
N GLN A 213 12.29 10.21 3.72
CA GLN A 213 11.73 11.36 3.02
C GLN A 213 11.76 12.58 3.95
N PRO A 214 11.71 13.82 3.44
CA PRO A 214 11.49 14.98 4.28
C PRO A 214 10.15 14.88 5.01
N PHE A 215 10.08 15.36 6.25
CA PHE A 215 8.79 15.50 6.94
C PHE A 215 7.96 16.61 6.28
N MET A 216 6.69 16.32 5.98
CA MET A 216 5.78 17.29 5.38
C MET A 216 5.11 18.14 6.45
N GLU A 217 5.35 19.45 6.41
CA GLU A 217 4.78 20.41 7.38
C GLU A 217 3.24 20.39 7.36
N ARG A 218 2.65 20.18 6.19
CA ARG A 218 1.20 20.08 5.97
C ARG A 218 0.63 18.70 6.27
N LEU A 219 1.30 17.86 7.06
CA LEU A 219 0.77 16.56 7.51
C LEU A 219 -0.61 16.70 8.19
N GLY A 220 -0.82 17.80 8.91
CA GLY A 220 -2.08 18.14 9.57
C GLY A 220 -3.24 18.44 8.61
N ASP A 221 -2.96 18.81 7.36
CA ASP A 221 -3.99 19.06 6.33
C ASP A 221 -4.62 17.76 5.83
N GLY A 222 -4.03 16.61 6.19
CA GLY A 222 -4.51 15.29 5.86
C GLY A 222 -3.79 14.65 4.68
N MET A 223 -4.36 13.54 4.24
CA MET A 223 -3.81 12.67 3.21
C MET A 223 -4.92 12.25 2.25
N VAL A 224 -4.64 12.36 0.95
CA VAL A 224 -5.52 11.87 -0.12
C VAL A 224 -5.02 10.50 -0.56
N ARG A 225 -5.87 9.49 -0.44
CA ARG A 225 -5.66 8.17 -1.02
C ARG A 225 -6.35 8.12 -2.37
N CYS A 226 -5.63 7.87 -3.45
CA CYS A 226 -6.21 7.59 -4.76
C CYS A 226 -6.34 6.07 -4.91
N TYR A 227 -7.56 5.56 -5.04
CA TYR A 227 -7.80 4.15 -5.36
C TYR A 227 -7.82 4.00 -6.88
N LEU A 228 -7.00 3.08 -7.40
CA LEU A 228 -6.87 2.82 -8.82
C LEU A 228 -7.31 1.40 -9.14
N VAL A 229 -8.03 1.25 -10.25
CA VAL A 229 -8.26 -0.01 -10.93
C VAL A 229 -7.39 0.01 -12.19
N GLN A 230 -6.37 -0.84 -12.22
CA GLN A 230 -5.28 -0.76 -13.19
C GLN A 230 -4.68 0.66 -13.25
N ASP A 231 -4.83 1.39 -14.35
CA ASP A 231 -4.27 2.73 -14.57
C ASP A 231 -5.29 3.87 -14.41
N ARG A 232 -6.51 3.57 -13.94
CA ARG A 232 -7.58 4.58 -13.77
C ARG A 232 -7.95 4.76 -12.31
N VAL A 233 -8.15 6.02 -11.91
CA VAL A 233 -8.64 6.35 -10.58
C VAL A 233 -10.12 5.99 -10.49
N ALA A 234 -10.44 5.09 -9.58
CA ALA A 234 -11.78 4.58 -9.32
C ALA A 234 -12.45 5.24 -8.10
N GLY A 235 -11.70 6.03 -7.33
CA GLY A 235 -12.23 6.84 -6.25
C GLY A 235 -11.14 7.34 -5.30
N PHE A 236 -11.55 7.99 -4.22
CA PHE A 236 -10.64 8.61 -3.26
C PHE A 236 -10.98 8.27 -1.82
N GLY A 237 -9.96 8.33 -0.97
CA GLY A 237 -10.08 8.39 0.47
C GLY A 237 -9.46 9.67 1.00
N PHE A 238 -10.04 10.28 2.02
CA PHE A 238 -9.44 11.40 2.74
C PHE A 238 -9.39 11.09 4.22
N GLN A 239 -8.24 11.30 4.85
CA GLN A 239 -8.07 11.12 6.30
C GLN A 239 -7.04 12.10 6.87
N PHE A 240 -7.24 12.48 8.13
CA PHE A 240 -6.23 13.22 8.89
C PHE A 240 -5.14 12.26 9.40
N VAL A 241 -3.88 12.70 9.35
CA VAL A 241 -2.73 11.89 9.79
C VAL A 241 -2.12 12.52 11.03
N LYS A 242 -2.29 11.87 12.19
CA LYS A 242 -1.66 12.29 13.46
C LYS A 242 -0.50 11.39 13.91
N ALA A 243 -0.21 10.30 13.19
CA ALA A 243 0.75 9.27 13.63
C ALA A 243 2.18 9.79 13.87
N LEU A 244 2.58 10.87 13.18
CA LEU A 244 3.90 11.50 13.31
C LEU A 244 3.82 12.93 13.83
N VAL A 245 2.69 13.29 14.43
CA VAL A 245 2.50 14.57 15.12
C VAL A 245 2.59 14.30 16.62
N PRO A 246 3.25 15.16 17.42
CA PRO A 246 3.21 15.04 18.88
C PRO A 246 1.78 14.84 19.36
N PRO A 247 1.53 13.89 20.28
CA PRO A 247 0.21 13.75 20.87
C PRO A 247 -0.18 15.08 21.54
N PRO A 248 -1.47 15.45 21.51
CA PRO A 248 -1.92 16.64 22.22
C PRO A 248 -1.60 16.50 23.71
N PRO A 249 -1.30 17.61 24.41
CA PRO A 249 -0.95 17.54 25.82
C PRO A 249 -2.13 16.99 26.65
N PRO A 250 -1.89 16.39 27.83
CA PRO A 250 -2.93 15.72 28.62
C PRO A 250 -4.14 16.63 28.94
N GLU A 251 -3.92 17.93 29.09
CA GLU A 251 -4.94 18.94 29.35
C GLU A 251 -5.88 19.22 28.16
N ALA A 252 -5.54 18.81 26.93
CA ALA A 252 -6.37 19.05 25.74
C ALA A 252 -7.61 18.14 25.65
N GLY A 253 -7.73 17.16 26.56
CA GLY A 253 -8.86 16.23 26.62
C GLY A 253 -8.81 15.13 25.54
N PRO A 254 -9.65 14.08 25.69
CA PRO A 254 -9.63 12.91 24.80
C PRO A 254 -10.04 13.22 23.36
N GLU A 255 -10.91 14.22 23.14
CA GLU A 255 -11.37 14.63 21.80
C GLU A 255 -10.22 15.18 20.93
N ALA A 256 -9.23 15.84 21.53
CA ALA A 256 -8.07 16.36 20.79
C ALA A 256 -7.22 15.23 20.16
N ALA A 257 -7.27 14.02 20.75
CA ALA A 257 -6.55 12.85 20.27
C ALA A 257 -7.35 12.04 19.23
N GLU A 258 -8.66 12.26 19.08
CA GLU A 258 -9.45 11.55 18.08
C GLU A 258 -9.08 11.97 16.66
N VAL A 259 -8.98 10.98 15.78
CA VAL A 259 -8.80 11.16 14.34
C VAL A 259 -10.13 10.77 13.70
N PRO A 260 -10.80 11.69 12.98
CA PRO A 260 -12.03 11.36 12.27
C PRO A 260 -11.83 10.13 11.36
N PRO A 261 -12.87 9.31 11.16
CA PRO A 261 -12.78 8.18 10.25
C PRO A 261 -12.45 8.65 8.82
N ARG A 262 -11.83 7.78 8.03
CA ARG A 262 -11.57 8.03 6.61
C ARG A 262 -12.90 8.25 5.88
N LEU A 263 -12.96 9.32 5.10
CA LEU A 263 -14.07 9.61 4.20
C LEU A 263 -13.75 9.03 2.81
N TYR A 264 -14.77 8.49 2.14
CA TYR A 264 -14.66 7.90 0.80
C TYR A 264 -15.47 8.72 -0.19
N TYR A 265 -14.93 8.88 -1.40
CA TYR A 265 -15.57 9.64 -2.47
C TYR A 265 -15.41 8.91 -3.80
N GLY A 266 -16.42 9.02 -4.66
CA GLY A 266 -16.33 8.58 -6.04
C GLY A 266 -15.30 9.38 -6.87
N PRO A 267 -14.97 8.88 -8.08
CA PRO A 267 -13.89 9.44 -8.90
C PRO A 267 -14.18 10.83 -9.46
N GLN A 268 -15.41 11.33 -9.34
CA GLN A 268 -15.84 12.67 -9.76
C GLN A 268 -15.72 13.74 -8.66
N LYS A 269 -15.15 13.42 -7.49
CA LYS A 269 -14.96 14.39 -6.39
C LYS A 269 -14.25 15.67 -6.90
N PRO A 270 -14.90 16.85 -6.90
CA PRO A 270 -14.34 18.05 -7.54
C PRO A 270 -12.95 18.45 -7.02
N GLU A 271 -12.76 18.36 -5.70
CA GLU A 271 -11.54 18.77 -5.00
C GLU A 271 -10.32 17.91 -5.38
N PHE A 272 -10.54 16.69 -5.89
CA PHE A 272 -9.46 15.75 -6.24
C PHE A 272 -9.31 15.56 -7.76
N GLN A 273 -9.99 16.36 -8.59
CA GLN A 273 -9.85 16.26 -10.04
C GLN A 273 -8.45 16.65 -10.54
N ALA A 274 -7.79 17.60 -9.88
CA ALA A 274 -6.43 18.00 -10.24
C ALA A 274 -5.44 16.83 -10.06
N ILE A 275 -5.42 16.21 -8.87
CA ILE A 275 -4.54 15.06 -8.60
C ILE A 275 -4.90 13.86 -9.48
N LYS A 276 -6.20 13.59 -9.72
CA LYS A 276 -6.62 12.54 -10.64
C LYS A 276 -6.07 12.73 -12.04
N SER A 277 -6.19 13.95 -12.57
CA SER A 277 -5.77 14.25 -13.94
C SER A 277 -4.27 13.99 -14.11
N ILE A 278 -3.42 14.55 -13.24
CA ILE A 278 -1.97 14.36 -13.33
C ILE A 278 -1.56 12.90 -13.03
N LEU A 279 -2.26 12.22 -12.12
CA LEU A 279 -1.98 10.83 -11.80
C LEU A 279 -2.22 9.92 -13.02
N GLU A 280 -3.33 10.09 -13.72
CA GLU A 280 -3.68 9.28 -14.89
C GLU A 280 -2.92 9.66 -16.17
N SER A 281 -2.69 10.96 -16.41
CA SER A 281 -2.07 11.41 -17.66
C SER A 281 -0.55 11.36 -17.64
N GLU A 282 0.05 11.51 -16.46
CA GLU A 282 1.50 11.68 -16.34
C GLU A 282 2.14 10.66 -15.40
N TRP A 283 1.77 10.67 -14.12
CA TRP A 283 2.58 9.99 -13.12
C TRP A 283 2.49 8.46 -13.19
N VAL A 284 1.29 7.89 -13.34
CA VAL A 284 1.13 6.43 -13.51
C VAL A 284 1.83 5.95 -14.78
N PRO A 285 1.62 6.57 -15.97
CA PRO A 285 2.36 6.19 -17.17
C PRO A 285 3.89 6.31 -17.04
N GLN A 286 4.40 7.34 -16.35
CA GLN A 286 5.83 7.51 -16.09
C GLN A 286 6.37 6.41 -15.16
N MET A 287 5.66 6.11 -14.07
CA MET A 287 6.02 5.03 -13.15
C MET A 287 6.04 3.68 -13.87
N GLN A 288 5.02 3.38 -14.69
CA GLN A 288 4.97 2.16 -15.49
C GLN A 288 6.19 1.99 -16.38
N ARG A 289 6.58 3.04 -17.12
CA ARG A 289 7.80 3.02 -17.96
C ARG A 289 9.06 2.80 -17.13
N LEU A 290 9.18 3.50 -16.00
CA LEU A 290 10.33 3.43 -15.12
C LEU A 290 10.50 2.06 -14.46
N LEU A 291 9.39 1.43 -14.07
CA LEU A 291 9.39 0.15 -13.38
C LEU A 291 9.27 -1.06 -14.32
N GLY A 292 9.06 -0.83 -15.63
CA GLY A 292 8.79 -1.87 -16.61
C GLY A 292 7.53 -2.66 -16.26
N ILE A 293 6.41 -1.95 -16.11
CA ILE A 293 5.09 -2.52 -15.76
C ILE A 293 4.08 -2.11 -16.83
N ASP A 294 3.60 -3.09 -17.59
CA ASP A 294 2.50 -2.88 -18.53
C ASP A 294 1.18 -2.65 -17.79
N THR A 295 0.25 -1.90 -18.37
CA THR A 295 -1.07 -1.60 -17.76
C THR A 295 -1.84 -2.88 -17.40
N GLU A 296 -1.67 -3.89 -18.23
CA GLU A 296 -2.22 -5.22 -18.08
C GLU A 296 -1.66 -6.02 -16.89
N SER A 297 -0.47 -5.63 -16.42
CA SER A 297 0.20 -6.19 -15.25
C SER A 297 -0.05 -5.38 -13.99
N LEU A 298 -0.64 -4.18 -14.09
CA LEU A 298 -1.03 -3.42 -12.90
C LEU A 298 -2.05 -4.22 -12.07
N PRO A 299 -2.05 -4.02 -10.74
CA PRO A 299 -3.01 -4.70 -9.87
C PRO A 299 -4.45 -4.35 -10.24
N ALA A 300 -5.36 -5.32 -10.05
CA ALA A 300 -6.79 -5.12 -10.31
C ALA A 300 -7.36 -3.98 -9.46
N ILE A 301 -6.88 -3.83 -8.23
CA ILE A 301 -7.10 -2.66 -7.39
C ILE A 301 -5.83 -2.39 -6.57
N TRP A 302 -5.43 -1.14 -6.48
CA TRP A 302 -4.34 -0.66 -5.64
C TRP A 302 -4.60 0.78 -5.23
N ASP A 303 -3.86 1.31 -4.27
CA ASP A 303 -3.96 2.71 -3.88
C ASP A 303 -2.60 3.39 -3.74
N ALA A 304 -2.60 4.70 -3.95
CA ALA A 304 -1.46 5.58 -3.76
C ALA A 304 -1.86 6.68 -2.77
N ASP A 305 -1.08 6.82 -1.71
CA ASP A 305 -1.30 7.79 -0.64
C ASP A 305 -0.44 9.04 -0.86
N PHE A 306 -1.10 10.20 -0.83
CA PHE A 306 -0.49 11.49 -1.07
C PHE A 306 -0.67 12.41 0.14
N LEU A 307 0.46 12.95 0.61
CA LEU A 307 0.48 14.07 1.54
C LEU A 307 0.47 15.38 0.75
N TYR A 308 -0.10 16.43 1.34
CA TYR A 308 0.03 17.77 0.77
C TYR A 308 1.46 18.28 0.92
N GLY A 309 2.05 18.70 -0.19
CA GLY A 309 3.32 19.42 -0.22
C GLY A 309 3.13 20.94 -0.11
N PRO A 310 4.23 21.72 -0.20
CA PRO A 310 4.15 23.18 -0.26
C PRO A 310 3.23 23.64 -1.40
N LYS A 311 2.41 24.65 -1.15
CA LYS A 311 1.58 25.22 -2.21
C LYS A 311 2.46 25.87 -3.29
N THR A 312 1.99 25.85 -4.52
CA THR A 312 2.62 26.59 -5.62
C THR A 312 2.57 28.10 -5.35
N ALA A 313 3.31 28.91 -6.11
CA ALA A 313 3.25 30.37 -6.01
C ALA A 313 1.84 30.94 -6.27
N THR A 314 0.99 30.19 -6.98
CA THR A 314 -0.43 30.52 -7.26
C THR A 314 -1.39 29.99 -6.19
N GLY A 315 -0.89 29.30 -5.15
CA GLY A 315 -1.69 28.78 -4.03
C GLY A 315 -2.29 27.38 -4.25
N GLU A 316 -1.95 26.73 -5.36
CA GLU A 316 -2.43 25.38 -5.69
C GLU A 316 -1.74 24.32 -4.84
N ASP A 317 -2.45 23.23 -4.56
CA ASP A 317 -1.88 22.11 -3.83
C ASP A 317 -0.88 21.33 -4.68
N THR A 318 0.25 20.99 -4.07
CA THR A 318 1.16 19.96 -4.57
C THR A 318 1.00 18.70 -3.72
N TYR A 319 1.45 17.57 -4.27
CA TYR A 319 1.25 16.27 -3.65
C TYR A 319 2.55 15.48 -3.62
N MET A 320 2.85 14.90 -2.45
CA MET A 320 3.97 14.00 -2.25
C MET A 320 3.44 12.57 -2.10
N LEU A 321 3.95 11.63 -2.90
CA LEU A 321 3.69 10.21 -2.69
C LEU A 321 4.37 9.75 -1.40
N CYS A 322 3.59 9.15 -0.50
CA CYS A 322 4.10 8.67 0.79
C CYS A 322 3.94 7.15 0.99
N GLU A 323 3.04 6.49 0.25
CA GLU A 323 2.85 5.04 0.27
C GLU A 323 2.12 4.57 -1.01
N VAL A 324 2.40 3.33 -1.42
CA VAL A 324 1.63 2.61 -2.45
C VAL A 324 1.20 1.29 -1.83
N ASN A 325 -0.10 1.02 -1.81
CA ASN A 325 -0.66 -0.23 -1.29
C ASN A 325 -1.26 -1.03 -2.46
N ILE A 326 -0.70 -2.21 -2.69
CA ILE A 326 -1.18 -3.12 -3.75
C ILE A 326 -1.95 -4.29 -3.17
N GLN A 327 -1.50 -4.73 -2.00
CA GLN A 327 -2.00 -5.91 -1.34
C GLN A 327 -3.15 -5.50 -0.41
N ALA A 328 -4.25 -6.25 -0.43
CA ALA A 328 -5.32 -6.11 0.55
C ALA A 328 -5.97 -4.72 0.65
N VAL A 329 -6.01 -3.96 -0.45
CA VAL A 329 -6.68 -2.65 -0.51
C VAL A 329 -8.15 -2.79 -0.13
N TYR A 330 -8.49 -2.38 1.10
CA TYR A 330 -9.82 -2.37 1.67
C TYR A 330 -9.82 -1.54 2.97
N PRO A 331 -10.89 -0.78 3.31
CA PRO A 331 -12.04 -0.50 2.46
C PRO A 331 -11.66 0.39 1.27
N PHE A 332 -12.53 0.43 0.26
CA PHE A 332 -12.43 1.32 -0.91
C PHE A 332 -13.83 1.84 -1.29
N PRO A 333 -13.95 2.93 -2.07
CA PRO A 333 -15.24 3.51 -2.47
C PRO A 333 -16.09 2.50 -3.25
N GLU A 334 -17.41 2.51 -3.06
CA GLU A 334 -18.33 1.59 -3.75
C GLU A 334 -18.23 1.71 -5.28
N GLU A 335 -17.97 2.91 -5.79
CA GLU A 335 -17.79 3.21 -7.20
C GLU A 335 -16.62 2.47 -7.85
N ALA A 336 -15.69 1.92 -7.05
CA ALA A 336 -14.59 1.10 -7.57
C ALA A 336 -15.00 -0.36 -7.85
N LEU A 337 -16.17 -0.82 -7.37
CA LEU A 337 -16.63 -2.21 -7.53
C LEU A 337 -16.86 -2.60 -8.99
N GLU A 338 -17.58 -1.77 -9.75
CA GLU A 338 -17.87 -2.06 -11.16
C GLU A 338 -16.58 -2.05 -12.01
N PRO A 339 -15.71 -1.01 -11.96
CA PRO A 339 -14.44 -1.04 -12.68
C PRO A 339 -13.56 -2.23 -12.30
N LEU A 340 -13.49 -2.58 -11.01
CA LEU A 340 -12.73 -3.74 -10.54
C LEU A 340 -13.23 -5.04 -11.17
N ALA A 341 -14.55 -5.27 -11.17
CA ALA A 341 -15.14 -6.47 -11.76
C ALA A 341 -14.92 -6.53 -13.28
N GLN A 342 -15.03 -5.39 -13.97
CA GLN A 342 -14.76 -5.29 -15.42
C GLN A 342 -13.29 -5.60 -15.75
N ALA A 343 -12.34 -5.02 -15.00
CA ALA A 343 -10.92 -5.31 -15.15
C ALA A 343 -10.62 -6.79 -14.88
N ALA A 344 -11.18 -7.34 -13.79
CA ALA A 344 -11.03 -8.74 -13.44
C ALA A 344 -11.56 -9.68 -14.53
N MET A 345 -12.74 -9.38 -15.09
CA MET A 345 -13.30 -10.11 -16.21
C MET A 345 -12.36 -10.11 -17.42
N ALA A 346 -11.91 -8.93 -17.85
CA ALA A 346 -11.07 -8.77 -19.03
C ALA A 346 -9.75 -9.57 -18.89
N ARG A 347 -9.08 -9.46 -17.73
CA ARG A 347 -7.83 -10.15 -17.47
C ARG A 347 -8.00 -11.67 -17.33
N MET A 348 -9.06 -12.12 -16.65
CA MET A 348 -9.41 -13.54 -16.57
C MET A 348 -9.66 -14.14 -17.96
N VAL A 349 -10.43 -13.46 -18.82
CA VAL A 349 -10.72 -13.93 -20.19
C VAL A 349 -9.45 -13.99 -21.04
N ALA A 350 -8.57 -13.00 -20.92
CA ALA A 350 -7.28 -12.99 -21.61
C ALA A 350 -6.38 -14.16 -21.17
N ALA A 351 -6.22 -14.38 -19.85
CA ALA A 351 -5.43 -15.49 -19.31
C ALA A 351 -5.98 -16.86 -19.74
N LYS A 352 -7.31 -17.04 -19.68
CA LYS A 352 -7.99 -18.26 -20.13
C LYS A 352 -7.80 -18.53 -21.62
N SER A 353 -7.79 -17.48 -22.44
CA SER A 353 -7.52 -17.58 -23.88
C SER A 353 -6.08 -17.95 -24.15
N ALA A 354 -5.12 -17.39 -23.41
CA ALA A 354 -3.70 -17.75 -23.50
C ALA A 354 -3.44 -19.21 -23.09
N ARG A 355 -4.11 -19.72 -22.04
CA ARG A 355 -3.99 -21.12 -21.58
C ARG A 355 -4.50 -22.16 -22.59
N ARG A 356 -5.37 -21.76 -23.52
CA ARG A 356 -5.97 -22.64 -24.53
C ARG A 356 -5.16 -22.69 -25.83
N ARG A 357 -4.24 -21.74 -26.03
CA ARG A 357 -3.27 -21.75 -27.12
C ARG A 357 -2.06 -22.55 -26.69
#